data_AF-A0AAV0JU93-F1
#
_entry.id   AF-A0AAV0JU93-F1
#
_cell.length_a   1.000
_cell.length_b   1.000
_cell.length_c   1.000
_cell.angle_alpha   90.00
_cell.angle_beta   90.00
_cell.angle_gamma   90.00
#
_symmetry.space_group_name_H-M   'P 1'
#
loop_
_entity.id
_entity.type
_entity.pdbx_description
1 polymer ?
#
loop_
_entity_poly.entity_id
_entity_poly.type
_entity_poly.pdbx_seq_one_letter_code
_entity_poly.pdbx_strand_id
1 'polypeptide(L)'
;MGNLVHYPFFDDVFVLGAFRAIQKGIFVSCSAGNGGPLPSSVTNSAPWILTVGASTIDREIRATVTLGNNVELHGQSLFQPTNFHPKQLPIVDPSTYSASAAFCWEGSLKNIDVKGKIVICQVVSTALITAQGQEVKDNGGAGVILINRAEDGDTTSPEPHVLPASNLGYKDGLRVLDYLNSTSSPTAAISFQGTLIGKSKIAPQVASFSSRGPNLQSPGILKPDIIGPGVNILAAWGEPVDNATTPFNVVSGTSMSCPHLSGVAALIKSAHPNWSPAAIKSAIFDMGSGHVNPSKALNPGLVYDIEPDDYIPYLCGLGYSDKQVRSLEGAGVAVTIVPSEIKFKEVNEKASYSVTFTRLDNVARSSDVGQGSLVWSSLAAVADGDDRYEVVSTIAVNFV
;
A
#
# COMPACT_ATOMS: atom_id res chain seq x y z
N MET A 1 -11.89 -4.93 -9.21
CA MET A 1 -11.76 -3.82 -10.18
C MET A 1 -12.50 -2.62 -9.60
N GLY A 2 -12.12 -1.40 -9.97
CA GLY A 2 -12.82 -0.16 -9.63
C GLY A 2 -12.67 0.83 -10.76
N ASN A 3 -13.57 1.81 -10.86
CA ASN A 3 -13.53 2.80 -11.94
C ASN A 3 -12.36 3.79 -11.74
N LEU A 4 -11.64 4.08 -12.82
CA LEU A 4 -10.58 5.12 -12.86
C LEU A 4 -11.15 6.54 -13.03
N VAL A 5 -12.48 6.69 -13.07
CA VAL A 5 -13.20 7.96 -13.23
C VAL A 5 -14.17 8.11 -12.06
N HIS A 6 -14.13 9.28 -11.41
CA HIS A 6 -14.99 9.59 -10.27
C HIS A 6 -16.37 10.06 -10.74
N TYR A 7 -17.27 9.11 -10.94
CA TYR A 7 -18.70 9.39 -11.12
C TYR A 7 -19.36 9.75 -9.77
N PRO A 8 -20.50 10.46 -9.76
CA PRO A 8 -21.36 10.53 -8.58
C PRO A 8 -21.70 9.11 -8.07
N PHE A 9 -21.85 8.93 -6.75
CA PHE A 9 -22.12 7.60 -6.17
C PHE A 9 -23.39 6.91 -6.68
N PHE A 10 -24.34 7.67 -7.25
CA PHE A 10 -25.56 7.14 -7.85
C PHE A 10 -25.40 6.73 -9.33
N ASP A 11 -24.30 7.10 -9.99
CA ASP A 11 -23.98 6.71 -11.37
C ASP A 11 -22.99 5.53 -11.42
N ASP A 12 -22.26 5.26 -10.33
CA ASP A 12 -21.32 4.14 -10.24
C ASP A 12 -22.02 2.83 -9.83
N VAL A 13 -22.09 1.89 -10.78
CA VAL A 13 -22.77 0.59 -10.62
C VAL A 13 -22.14 -0.33 -9.56
N PHE A 14 -20.83 -0.20 -9.27
CA PHE A 14 -20.18 -0.97 -8.21
C PHE A 14 -20.53 -0.40 -6.84
N VAL A 15 -20.55 0.93 -6.72
CA VAL A 15 -20.95 1.64 -5.49
C VAL A 15 -22.42 1.40 -5.15
N LEU A 16 -23.31 1.43 -6.16
CA LEU A 16 -24.72 1.03 -6.02
C LEU A 16 -24.87 -0.43 -5.59
N GLY A 17 -24.15 -1.36 -6.24
CA GLY A 17 -24.14 -2.78 -5.88
C GLY A 17 -23.70 -3.00 -4.43
N ALA A 18 -22.64 -2.32 -4.01
CA ALA A 18 -22.17 -2.35 -2.63
C ALA A 18 -23.21 -1.79 -1.64
N PHE A 19 -23.92 -0.71 -1.98
CA PHE A 19 -24.97 -0.17 -1.13
C PHE A 19 -26.10 -1.19 -0.92
N ARG A 20 -26.52 -1.90 -1.98
CA ARG A 20 -27.55 -2.94 -1.89
C ARG A 20 -27.10 -4.17 -1.08
N ALA A 21 -25.81 -4.51 -1.09
CA ALA A 21 -25.24 -5.56 -0.25
C ALA A 21 -25.27 -5.14 1.24
N ILE A 22 -24.85 -3.90 1.54
CA ILE A 22 -24.86 -3.34 2.91
C ILE A 22 -26.30 -3.24 3.45
N GLN A 23 -27.29 -2.85 2.62
CA GLN A 23 -28.73 -2.92 2.93
C GLN A 23 -29.27 -4.35 3.20
N LYS A 24 -28.46 -5.39 3.06
CA LYS A 24 -28.77 -6.79 3.43
C LYS A 24 -27.83 -7.35 4.50
N GLY A 25 -27.07 -6.49 5.18
CA GLY A 25 -26.11 -6.91 6.21
C GLY A 25 -24.87 -7.60 5.65
N ILE A 26 -24.62 -7.51 4.34
CA ILE A 26 -23.47 -8.13 3.66
C ILE A 26 -22.34 -7.11 3.60
N PHE A 27 -21.21 -7.45 4.21
CA PHE A 27 -20.00 -6.62 4.24
C PHE A 27 -19.33 -6.52 2.85
N VAL A 28 -18.77 -5.35 2.52
CA VAL A 28 -18.09 -5.10 1.23
C VAL A 28 -16.72 -4.49 1.45
N SER A 29 -15.68 -5.23 1.05
CA SER A 29 -14.31 -4.72 0.90
C SER A 29 -14.01 -4.44 -0.56
N CYS A 30 -13.24 -3.38 -0.85
CA CYS A 30 -12.74 -3.07 -2.18
C CYS A 30 -11.29 -2.58 -2.12
N SER A 31 -10.52 -2.91 -3.16
CA SER A 31 -9.18 -2.36 -3.41
C SER A 31 -9.22 -0.84 -3.59
N ALA A 32 -8.33 -0.09 -2.93
CA ALA A 32 -8.24 1.37 -3.09
C ALA A 32 -7.81 1.82 -4.50
N GLY A 33 -7.13 0.96 -5.26
CA GLY A 33 -6.58 1.26 -6.57
C GLY A 33 -5.05 1.25 -6.56
N ASN A 34 -4.47 1.12 -7.75
CA ASN A 34 -3.02 1.07 -7.97
C ASN A 34 -2.51 2.35 -8.69
N GLY A 35 -3.15 3.50 -8.45
CA GLY A 35 -2.88 4.80 -9.09
C GLY A 35 -2.09 5.79 -8.22
N GLY A 36 -1.51 5.33 -7.10
CA GLY A 36 -0.57 6.12 -6.31
C GLY A 36 0.79 6.28 -6.99
N PRO A 37 1.70 7.12 -6.45
CA PRO A 37 1.62 7.76 -5.13
C PRO A 37 0.87 9.11 -5.12
N LEU A 38 0.37 9.59 -6.27
CA LEU A 38 -0.26 10.91 -6.37
C LEU A 38 -1.50 11.05 -5.47
N PRO A 39 -1.75 12.23 -4.88
CA PRO A 39 -2.98 12.52 -4.13
C PRO A 39 -4.25 12.32 -4.96
N SER A 40 -5.38 12.13 -4.28
CA SER A 40 -6.72 12.02 -4.88
C SER A 40 -6.88 10.89 -5.91
N SER A 41 -6.09 9.82 -5.80
CA SER A 41 -6.09 8.66 -6.69
C SER A 41 -6.93 7.48 -6.18
N VAL A 42 -7.60 7.62 -5.01
CA VAL A 42 -8.35 6.54 -4.35
C VAL A 42 -9.73 6.27 -4.96
N THR A 43 -9.87 5.09 -5.53
CA THR A 43 -11.11 4.55 -6.11
C THR A 43 -11.95 3.80 -5.08
N ASN A 44 -13.19 3.42 -5.42
CA ASN A 44 -14.11 2.68 -4.56
C ASN A 44 -14.36 3.37 -3.19
N SER A 45 -14.44 4.70 -3.20
CA SER A 45 -14.32 5.56 -2.02
C SER A 45 -15.64 5.83 -1.28
N ALA A 46 -16.69 5.04 -1.53
CA ALA A 46 -17.99 5.24 -0.89
C ALA A 46 -17.92 5.00 0.64
N PRO A 47 -18.71 5.74 1.46
CA PRO A 47 -18.66 5.61 2.93
C PRO A 47 -18.93 4.19 3.45
N TRP A 48 -19.87 3.48 2.82
CA TRP A 48 -20.30 2.12 3.16
C TRP A 48 -19.36 0.99 2.69
N ILE A 49 -18.28 1.31 1.97
CA ILE A 49 -17.26 0.35 1.52
C ILE A 49 -16.05 0.41 2.46
N LEU A 50 -15.45 -0.74 2.77
CA LEU A 50 -14.07 -0.78 3.31
C LEU A 50 -13.08 -0.71 2.13
N THR A 51 -12.48 0.46 1.92
CA THR A 51 -11.54 0.77 0.84
C THR A 51 -10.11 0.53 1.33
N VAL A 52 -9.43 -0.45 0.76
CA VAL A 52 -8.20 -1.04 1.31
C VAL A 52 -6.95 -0.66 0.51
N GLY A 53 -6.01 0.01 1.17
CA GLY A 53 -4.66 0.28 0.65
C GLY A 53 -3.73 -0.94 0.73
N ALA A 54 -2.58 -0.86 0.05
CA ALA A 54 -1.58 -1.93 0.01
C ALA A 54 -0.32 -1.56 0.77
N SER A 55 0.19 -2.49 1.57
CA SER A 55 1.47 -2.37 2.26
C SER A 55 2.41 -3.54 2.02
N THR A 56 3.69 -3.29 2.26
CA THR A 56 4.72 -4.33 2.37
C THR A 56 4.53 -5.20 3.60
N ILE A 57 5.11 -6.40 3.52
CA ILE A 57 5.29 -7.34 4.62
C ILE A 57 6.79 -7.45 4.93
N ASP A 58 7.16 -8.07 6.04
CA ASP A 58 8.55 -8.26 6.48
C ASP A 58 9.33 -9.33 5.69
N ARG A 59 8.65 -9.98 4.74
CA ARG A 59 9.16 -10.99 3.81
C ARG A 59 9.78 -10.36 2.56
N GLU A 60 11.03 -10.68 2.29
CA GLU A 60 11.78 -10.28 1.09
C GLU A 60 12.25 -11.53 0.32
N ILE A 61 12.11 -11.55 -1.02
CA ILE A 61 12.68 -12.61 -1.87
C ILE A 61 14.01 -12.10 -2.45
N ARG A 62 15.08 -12.29 -1.68
CA ARG A 62 16.25 -11.43 -1.71
C ARG A 62 17.20 -11.72 -2.89
N ALA A 63 17.52 -10.66 -3.62
CA ALA A 63 18.60 -10.60 -4.59
C ALA A 63 19.51 -9.40 -4.22
N THR A 64 20.74 -9.67 -3.79
CA THR A 64 21.67 -8.63 -3.31
C THR A 64 22.68 -8.31 -4.41
N VAL A 65 22.79 -7.04 -4.78
CA VAL A 65 23.77 -6.52 -5.74
C VAL A 65 25.00 -6.07 -4.98
N THR A 66 26.15 -6.70 -5.23
CA THR A 66 27.44 -6.31 -4.66
C THR A 66 28.28 -5.64 -5.74
N LEU A 67 28.42 -4.32 -5.64
CA LEU A 67 29.23 -3.51 -6.56
C LEU A 67 30.73 -3.79 -6.36
N GLY A 68 31.56 -3.52 -7.37
CA GLY A 68 33.01 -3.76 -7.34
C GLY A 68 33.81 -2.93 -6.32
N ASN A 69 33.17 -1.96 -5.66
CA ASN A 69 33.70 -1.25 -4.49
C ASN A 69 33.26 -1.90 -3.15
N ASN A 70 32.66 -3.08 -3.19
CA ASN A 70 32.06 -3.83 -2.07
C ASN A 70 30.84 -3.17 -1.41
N VAL A 71 30.19 -2.21 -2.08
CA VAL A 71 28.88 -1.73 -1.63
C VAL A 71 27.81 -2.77 -1.97
N GLU A 72 27.11 -3.24 -0.94
CA GLU A 72 25.94 -4.09 -1.06
C GLU A 72 24.64 -3.26 -1.11
N LEU A 73 23.76 -3.64 -2.03
CA LEU A 73 22.44 -3.03 -2.26
C LEU A 73 21.39 -4.14 -2.26
N HIS A 74 20.30 -3.95 -1.53
CA HIS A 74 19.30 -5.00 -1.29
C HIS A 74 18.12 -4.86 -2.23
N GLY A 75 18.02 -5.77 -3.21
CA GLY A 75 16.88 -5.87 -4.11
C GLY A 75 16.14 -7.20 -3.98
N GLN A 76 15.21 -7.43 -4.91
CA GLN A 76 14.40 -8.64 -4.94
C GLN A 76 14.28 -9.23 -6.35
N SER A 77 14.10 -10.57 -6.43
CA SER A 77 13.73 -11.31 -7.64
C SER A 77 13.25 -12.72 -7.29
N LEU A 78 12.26 -13.25 -8.03
CA LEU A 78 11.88 -14.66 -7.96
C LEU A 78 12.89 -15.61 -8.63
N PHE A 79 13.84 -15.09 -9.43
CA PHE A 79 14.93 -15.89 -9.98
C PHE A 79 15.90 -16.31 -8.85
N GLN A 80 15.71 -17.51 -8.30
CA GLN A 80 16.45 -18.03 -7.14
C GLN A 80 17.11 -19.39 -7.46
N PRO A 81 18.12 -19.42 -8.36
CA PRO A 81 18.81 -20.64 -8.77
C PRO A 81 19.62 -21.30 -7.63
N THR A 82 19.55 -22.63 -7.52
CA THR A 82 20.17 -23.39 -6.41
C THR A 82 21.69 -23.49 -6.49
N ASN A 83 22.26 -23.66 -7.68
CA ASN A 83 23.70 -23.82 -7.92
C ASN A 83 24.27 -22.62 -8.68
N PHE A 84 24.12 -21.41 -8.11
CA PHE A 84 24.60 -20.18 -8.72
C PHE A 84 25.82 -19.61 -7.98
N HIS A 85 26.84 -19.19 -8.75
CA HIS A 85 28.05 -18.59 -8.22
C HIS A 85 28.12 -17.12 -8.67
N PRO A 86 27.90 -16.15 -7.74
CA PRO A 86 28.02 -14.73 -8.04
C PRO A 86 29.39 -14.40 -8.62
N LYS A 87 29.40 -13.74 -9.78
CA LYS A 87 30.61 -13.32 -10.48
C LYS A 87 30.56 -11.82 -10.71
N GLN A 88 31.65 -11.14 -10.42
CA GLN A 88 31.84 -9.74 -10.83
C GLN A 88 31.92 -9.66 -12.36
N LEU A 89 30.97 -8.94 -12.95
CA LEU A 89 30.83 -8.69 -14.38
C LEU A 89 30.76 -7.19 -14.63
N PRO A 90 31.22 -6.68 -15.80
CA PRO A 90 31.09 -5.27 -16.13
C PRO A 90 29.63 -4.83 -16.12
N ILE A 91 29.36 -3.62 -15.65
CA ILE A 91 28.04 -2.99 -15.72
C ILE A 91 27.97 -2.11 -16.99
N VAL A 92 26.80 -2.01 -17.60
CA VAL A 92 26.48 -1.00 -18.62
C VAL A 92 25.15 -0.33 -18.31
N ASP A 93 25.10 1.00 -18.44
CA ASP A 93 23.87 1.79 -18.43
C ASP A 93 23.52 2.20 -19.87
N PRO A 94 22.50 1.59 -20.50
CA PRO A 94 22.05 1.95 -21.84
C PRO A 94 21.35 3.33 -21.89
N SER A 95 20.98 3.94 -20.77
CA SER A 95 20.32 5.26 -20.74
C SER A 95 21.19 6.36 -21.37
N THR A 96 22.51 6.19 -21.29
CA THR A 96 23.53 7.04 -21.92
C THR A 96 23.48 7.05 -23.46
N TYR A 97 22.80 6.08 -24.08
CA TYR A 97 22.66 5.95 -25.54
C TYR A 97 21.30 6.44 -26.04
N SER A 98 20.21 6.12 -25.34
CA SER A 98 18.87 6.63 -25.66
C SER A 98 17.86 6.44 -24.53
N ALA A 99 16.78 7.24 -24.55
CA ALA A 99 15.67 7.11 -23.62
C ALA A 99 14.92 5.75 -23.74
N SER A 100 14.87 5.14 -24.93
CA SER A 100 14.27 3.80 -25.09
C SER A 100 15.16 2.68 -24.54
N ALA A 101 16.49 2.83 -24.69
CA ALA A 101 17.45 1.89 -24.12
C ALA A 101 17.50 1.96 -22.59
N ALA A 102 17.26 3.13 -21.99
CA ALA A 102 17.10 3.28 -20.53
C ALA A 102 16.04 2.33 -19.93
N PHE A 103 15.01 1.99 -20.71
CA PHE A 103 13.95 1.06 -20.33
C PHE A 103 14.14 -0.36 -20.90
N CYS A 104 15.24 -0.65 -21.62
CA CYS A 104 15.50 -1.94 -22.23
C CYS A 104 14.30 -2.46 -23.06
N TRP A 105 13.66 -1.58 -23.84
CA TRP A 105 12.56 -1.94 -24.74
C TRP A 105 13.03 -2.80 -25.91
N GLU A 106 12.12 -3.57 -26.51
CA GLU A 106 12.41 -4.47 -27.65
C GLU A 106 13.19 -3.76 -28.78
N GLY A 107 14.32 -4.36 -29.17
CA GLY A 107 15.24 -3.85 -30.19
C GLY A 107 16.10 -2.64 -29.78
N SER A 108 15.94 -2.08 -28.58
CA SER A 108 16.66 -0.88 -28.13
C SER A 108 18.15 -1.12 -27.83
N LEU A 109 18.55 -2.35 -27.50
CA LEU A 109 19.93 -2.69 -27.12
C LEU A 109 20.78 -3.16 -28.32
N LYS A 110 20.18 -3.32 -29.50
CA LYS A 110 20.79 -3.91 -30.72
C LYS A 110 22.14 -3.34 -31.15
N ASN A 111 22.40 -2.07 -30.85
CA ASN A 111 23.64 -1.36 -31.21
C ASN A 111 24.50 -1.00 -29.98
N ILE A 112 24.22 -1.60 -28.82
CA ILE A 112 24.89 -1.33 -27.54
C ILE A 112 25.67 -2.58 -27.12
N ASP A 113 26.93 -2.42 -26.74
CA ASP A 113 27.74 -3.53 -26.25
C ASP A 113 27.31 -3.95 -24.84
N VAL A 114 26.30 -4.82 -24.77
CA VAL A 114 25.78 -5.43 -23.54
C VAL A 114 26.31 -6.85 -23.29
N LYS A 115 27.08 -7.40 -24.24
CA LYS A 115 27.37 -8.85 -24.30
C LYS A 115 28.22 -9.31 -23.11
N GLY A 116 27.70 -10.24 -22.32
CA GLY A 116 28.35 -10.75 -21.11
C GLY A 116 28.38 -9.77 -19.93
N LYS A 117 27.67 -8.64 -20.02
CA LYS A 117 27.60 -7.60 -18.98
C LYS A 117 26.32 -7.69 -18.16
N ILE A 118 26.29 -7.00 -17.02
CA ILE A 118 25.06 -6.70 -16.30
C ILE A 118 24.51 -5.38 -16.84
N VAL A 119 23.24 -5.38 -17.26
CA VAL A 119 22.59 -4.21 -17.85
C VAL A 119 21.71 -3.52 -16.81
N ILE A 120 21.78 -2.20 -16.72
CA ILE A 120 20.83 -1.40 -15.95
C ILE A 120 19.60 -1.13 -16.80
N CYS A 121 18.41 -1.38 -16.24
CA CYS A 121 17.13 -1.05 -16.87
C CYS A 121 16.24 -0.32 -15.85
N GLN A 122 15.59 0.77 -16.25
CA GLN A 122 14.59 1.44 -15.42
C GLN A 122 13.25 0.69 -15.49
N VAL A 123 12.60 0.45 -14.35
CA VAL A 123 11.29 -0.22 -14.29
C VAL A 123 10.23 0.67 -14.96
N VAL A 124 9.44 0.09 -15.87
CA VAL A 124 8.27 0.77 -16.47
C VAL A 124 6.98 0.33 -15.79
N SER A 125 6.79 -0.98 -15.67
CA SER A 125 5.73 -1.62 -14.89
C SER A 125 6.14 -3.06 -14.60
N THR A 126 5.58 -3.68 -13.55
CA THR A 126 5.87 -5.07 -13.19
C THR A 126 5.63 -6.05 -14.33
N ALA A 127 4.52 -5.87 -15.06
CA ALA A 127 4.14 -6.69 -16.21
C ALA A 127 5.12 -6.64 -17.40
N LEU A 128 6.07 -5.69 -17.43
CA LEU A 128 7.08 -5.59 -18.48
C LEU A 128 8.48 -6.07 -18.04
N ILE A 129 8.74 -6.25 -16.73
CA ILE A 129 10.08 -6.56 -16.21
C ILE A 129 10.68 -7.81 -16.87
N THR A 130 9.92 -8.90 -17.01
CA THR A 130 10.41 -10.12 -17.65
C THR A 130 10.75 -9.92 -19.13
N ALA A 131 10.06 -9.00 -19.82
CA ALA A 131 10.35 -8.64 -21.21
C ALA A 131 11.60 -7.74 -21.34
N GLN A 132 11.82 -6.81 -20.40
CA GLN A 132 13.08 -6.06 -20.29
C GLN A 132 14.27 -7.03 -20.11
N GLY A 133 14.09 -8.07 -19.29
CA GLY A 133 15.05 -9.17 -19.14
C GLY A 133 15.30 -9.99 -20.41
N GLN A 134 14.28 -10.13 -21.26
CA GLN A 134 14.36 -10.88 -22.52
C GLN A 134 15.12 -10.09 -23.60
N GLU A 135 14.87 -8.78 -23.77
CA GLU A 135 15.68 -7.91 -24.64
C GLU A 135 17.17 -7.96 -24.24
N VAL A 136 17.49 -7.88 -22.95
CA VAL A 136 18.88 -8.02 -22.48
C VAL A 136 19.48 -9.38 -22.84
N LYS A 137 18.69 -10.46 -22.72
CA LYS A 137 19.11 -11.83 -23.03
C LYS A 137 19.37 -12.05 -24.51
N ASP A 138 18.50 -11.55 -25.39
CA ASP A 138 18.61 -11.75 -26.84
C ASP A 138 19.77 -10.95 -27.45
N ASN A 139 20.16 -9.83 -26.81
CA ASN A 139 21.40 -9.11 -27.12
C ASN A 139 22.64 -9.69 -26.40
N GLY A 140 22.51 -10.80 -25.66
CA GLY A 140 23.61 -11.55 -25.06
C GLY A 140 24.12 -11.03 -23.72
N GLY A 141 23.33 -10.22 -23.00
CA GLY A 141 23.61 -9.80 -21.63
C GLY A 141 23.56 -10.95 -20.62
N ALA A 142 24.25 -10.79 -19.50
CA ALA A 142 24.45 -11.83 -18.48
C ALA A 142 23.60 -11.64 -17.20
N GLY A 143 23.00 -10.47 -17.01
CA GLY A 143 22.11 -10.18 -15.89
C GLY A 143 21.54 -8.76 -15.94
N VAL A 144 20.60 -8.44 -15.05
CA VAL A 144 19.88 -7.15 -15.06
C VAL A 144 19.79 -6.53 -13.66
N ILE A 145 20.07 -5.23 -13.55
CA ILE A 145 19.75 -4.41 -12.38
C ILE A 145 18.55 -3.53 -12.74
N LEU A 146 17.41 -3.76 -12.10
CA LEU A 146 16.15 -3.08 -12.35
C LEU A 146 15.97 -1.93 -11.36
N ILE A 147 16.12 -0.70 -11.81
CA ILE A 147 16.01 0.50 -10.96
C ILE A 147 14.56 1.00 -10.96
N ASN A 148 13.96 1.06 -9.78
CA ASN A 148 12.66 1.70 -9.56
C ASN A 148 12.64 3.17 -10.00
N ARG A 149 11.48 3.67 -10.44
CA ARG A 149 11.30 5.11 -10.73
C ARG A 149 11.25 5.91 -9.43
N ALA A 150 11.46 7.23 -9.51
CA ALA A 150 11.44 8.10 -8.34
C ALA A 150 10.12 8.02 -7.53
N GLU A 151 8.99 7.84 -8.23
CA GLU A 151 7.66 7.64 -7.63
C GLU A 151 7.45 6.25 -7.00
N ASP A 152 8.18 5.22 -7.45
CA ASP A 152 8.09 3.86 -6.89
C ASP A 152 8.87 3.74 -5.57
N GLY A 153 9.90 4.57 -5.39
CA GLY A 153 10.71 4.62 -4.19
C GLY A 153 11.29 3.24 -3.86
N ASP A 154 11.06 2.79 -2.63
CA ASP A 154 11.59 1.54 -2.08
C ASP A 154 10.64 0.33 -2.31
N THR A 155 9.52 0.52 -3.03
CA THR A 155 8.51 -0.53 -3.32
C THR A 155 9.01 -1.45 -4.43
N THR A 156 9.65 -2.57 -4.08
CA THR A 156 10.28 -3.50 -5.03
C THR A 156 9.46 -4.78 -5.28
N SER A 157 9.45 -5.25 -6.54
CA SER A 157 8.70 -6.44 -6.99
C SER A 157 9.64 -7.58 -7.41
N PRO A 158 9.54 -8.78 -6.81
CA PRO A 158 10.36 -9.95 -7.11
C PRO A 158 9.83 -10.68 -8.34
N GLU A 159 9.90 -10.06 -9.51
CA GLU A 159 9.38 -10.71 -10.72
C GLU A 159 10.18 -11.97 -11.13
N PRO A 160 9.53 -12.96 -11.78
CA PRO A 160 10.22 -14.06 -12.43
C PRO A 160 11.01 -13.52 -13.63
N HIS A 161 12.20 -14.07 -13.86
CA HIS A 161 13.16 -13.48 -14.78
C HIS A 161 13.95 -14.51 -15.59
N VAL A 162 14.27 -14.17 -16.84
CA VAL A 162 14.90 -15.08 -17.82
C VAL A 162 16.44 -15.12 -17.74
N LEU A 163 17.00 -14.34 -16.81
CA LEU A 163 18.41 -14.09 -16.49
C LEU A 163 18.53 -13.78 -14.99
N PRO A 164 19.74 -13.85 -14.39
CA PRO A 164 20.02 -13.28 -13.07
C PRO A 164 19.59 -11.80 -12.98
N ALA A 165 18.72 -11.45 -12.03
CA ALA A 165 18.24 -10.08 -11.89
C ALA A 165 18.01 -9.66 -10.43
N SER A 166 17.94 -8.34 -10.23
CA SER A 166 17.61 -7.72 -8.95
C SER A 166 16.89 -6.40 -9.17
N ASN A 167 15.66 -6.27 -8.64
CA ASN A 167 14.96 -4.99 -8.57
C ASN A 167 15.33 -4.22 -7.30
N LEU A 168 15.93 -3.05 -7.46
CA LEU A 168 16.37 -2.14 -6.41
C LEU A 168 15.38 -0.97 -6.23
N GLY A 169 15.22 -0.53 -4.99
CA GLY A 169 14.54 0.74 -4.69
C GLY A 169 15.31 1.94 -5.27
N TYR A 170 14.60 3.03 -5.57
CA TYR A 170 15.15 4.17 -6.33
C TYR A 170 16.45 4.73 -5.73
N LYS A 171 16.54 4.86 -4.41
CA LYS A 171 17.75 5.36 -3.71
C LYS A 171 18.97 4.45 -3.90
N ASP A 172 18.77 3.14 -3.85
CA ASP A 172 19.84 2.17 -4.10
C ASP A 172 20.19 2.12 -5.60
N GLY A 173 19.22 2.33 -6.48
CA GLY A 173 19.46 2.56 -7.91
C GLY A 173 20.36 3.76 -8.19
N LEU A 174 20.10 4.92 -7.56
CA LEU A 174 20.97 6.09 -7.66
C LEU A 174 22.40 5.77 -7.22
N ARG A 175 22.58 5.00 -6.13
CA ARG A 175 23.91 4.55 -5.67
C ARG A 175 24.65 3.66 -6.69
N VAL A 176 23.95 2.94 -7.57
CA VAL A 176 24.56 2.25 -8.72
C VAL A 176 25.05 3.26 -9.76
N LEU A 177 24.22 4.25 -10.11
CA LEU A 177 24.57 5.27 -11.11
C LEU A 177 25.73 6.17 -10.66
N ASP A 178 25.75 6.56 -9.38
CA ASP A 178 26.88 7.27 -8.75
C ASP A 178 28.16 6.43 -8.82
N TYR A 179 28.07 5.11 -8.58
CA TYR A 179 29.21 4.20 -8.71
C TYR A 179 29.71 4.09 -10.16
N LEU A 180 28.84 4.03 -11.17
CA LEU A 180 29.25 4.05 -12.58
C LEU A 180 30.05 5.31 -12.93
N ASN A 181 29.66 6.47 -12.40
CA ASN A 181 30.40 7.72 -12.59
C ASN A 181 31.73 7.79 -11.80
N SER A 182 31.93 6.92 -10.80
CA SER A 182 33.11 6.91 -9.93
C SER A 182 34.31 6.11 -10.45
N THR A 183 34.14 5.27 -11.49
CA THR A 183 35.19 4.37 -11.99
C THR A 183 35.10 4.13 -13.50
N SER A 184 36.26 4.01 -14.15
CA SER A 184 36.37 3.64 -15.58
C SER A 184 36.17 2.14 -15.86
N SER A 185 35.90 1.33 -14.84
CA SER A 185 35.62 -0.11 -14.97
C SER A 185 34.61 -0.59 -13.91
N PRO A 186 33.34 -0.13 -13.99
CA PRO A 186 32.30 -0.51 -13.04
C PRO A 186 31.96 -2.00 -13.18
N THR A 187 31.90 -2.71 -12.06
CA THR A 187 31.54 -4.12 -11.98
C THR A 187 30.49 -4.38 -10.90
N ALA A 188 29.65 -5.39 -11.10
CA ALA A 188 28.74 -5.90 -10.07
C ALA A 188 28.67 -7.43 -10.12
N ALA A 189 28.28 -8.01 -8.99
CA ALA A 189 27.76 -9.37 -8.89
C ALA A 189 26.34 -9.32 -8.32
N ILE A 190 25.44 -10.19 -8.78
CA ILE A 190 24.13 -10.43 -8.16
C ILE A 190 24.23 -11.74 -7.37
N SER A 191 23.68 -11.75 -6.16
CA SER A 191 23.64 -12.93 -5.29
C SER A 191 22.23 -13.21 -4.79
N PHE A 192 21.89 -14.49 -4.66
CA PHE A 192 20.52 -14.96 -4.36
C PHE A 192 20.51 -15.60 -2.98
N GLN A 193 19.59 -15.16 -2.12
CA GLN A 193 19.58 -15.51 -0.69
C GLN A 193 18.24 -16.15 -0.25
N GLY A 194 17.38 -16.50 -1.21
CA GLY A 194 16.07 -17.10 -0.96
C GLY A 194 15.06 -16.13 -0.33
N THR A 195 14.12 -16.69 0.42
CA THR A 195 13.12 -15.90 1.16
C THR A 195 13.66 -15.57 2.56
N LEU A 196 13.73 -14.28 2.89
CA LEU A 196 14.05 -13.77 4.22
C LEU A 196 12.78 -13.25 4.89
N ILE A 197 12.64 -13.46 6.20
CA ILE A 197 11.49 -13.02 7.03
C ILE A 197 12.07 -12.33 8.27
N GLY A 198 11.37 -11.32 8.81
CA GLY A 198 11.82 -10.53 9.96
C GLY A 198 13.09 -9.71 9.72
N LYS A 199 13.45 -9.44 8.45
CA LYS A 199 14.66 -8.69 8.07
C LYS A 199 14.37 -7.29 7.51
N SER A 200 13.17 -7.05 6.97
CA SER A 200 12.80 -5.72 6.48
C SER A 200 12.54 -4.77 7.64
N LYS A 201 13.39 -3.74 7.81
CA LYS A 201 13.24 -2.74 8.88
C LYS A 201 12.19 -1.66 8.60
N ILE A 202 11.62 -1.65 7.40
CA ILE A 202 10.67 -0.64 6.92
C ILE A 202 9.24 -1.17 6.78
N ALA A 203 9.02 -2.48 6.97
CA ALA A 203 7.69 -3.08 6.88
C ALA A 203 6.88 -2.87 8.18
N PRO A 204 5.56 -2.60 8.10
CA PRO A 204 4.78 -2.37 6.89
C PRO A 204 4.92 -0.93 6.36
N GLN A 205 5.34 -0.79 5.10
CA GLN A 205 5.38 0.48 4.37
C GLN A 205 4.18 0.55 3.39
N VAL A 206 3.52 1.69 3.25
CA VAL A 206 2.45 1.86 2.25
C VAL A 206 3.06 1.91 0.84
N ALA A 207 2.71 0.94 -0.01
CA ALA A 207 3.26 0.77 -1.35
C ALA A 207 3.08 2.02 -2.22
N SER A 208 4.07 2.36 -3.04
CA SER A 208 4.04 3.51 -3.96
C SER A 208 2.74 3.60 -4.75
N PHE A 209 2.45 2.53 -5.49
CA PHE A 209 1.26 2.38 -6.34
C PHE A 209 -0.06 2.43 -5.55
N SER A 210 -0.07 2.20 -4.23
CA SER A 210 -1.32 2.21 -3.46
C SER A 210 -1.94 3.59 -3.56
N SER A 211 -3.14 3.67 -4.15
CA SER A 211 -3.87 4.91 -4.32
C SER A 211 -4.09 5.66 -3.00
N ARG A 212 -4.13 7.00 -3.08
CA ARG A 212 -4.13 7.93 -1.94
C ARG A 212 -5.36 8.82 -1.93
N GLY A 213 -5.78 9.24 -0.74
CA GLY A 213 -6.77 10.30 -0.56
C GLY A 213 -6.27 11.69 -0.96
N PRO A 214 -7.09 12.75 -0.82
CA PRO A 214 -8.45 12.75 -0.27
C PRO A 214 -9.49 12.06 -1.17
N ASN A 215 -10.69 11.86 -0.64
CA ASN A 215 -11.84 11.28 -1.34
C ASN A 215 -12.56 12.35 -2.17
N LEU A 216 -12.37 12.36 -3.49
CA LEU A 216 -12.99 13.38 -4.36
C LEU A 216 -14.53 13.35 -4.38
N GLN A 217 -15.15 12.18 -4.18
CA GLN A 217 -16.60 12.02 -4.20
C GLN A 217 -17.27 12.36 -2.85
N SER A 218 -16.48 12.43 -1.77
CA SER A 218 -16.95 12.70 -0.40
C SER A 218 -15.77 13.23 0.44
N PRO A 219 -15.36 14.50 0.27
CA PRO A 219 -14.13 15.02 0.87
C PRO A 219 -14.07 15.02 2.41
N GLY A 220 -15.24 14.97 3.06
CA GLY A 220 -15.35 14.85 4.52
C GLY A 220 -15.10 13.44 5.08
N ILE A 221 -14.94 12.41 4.24
CA ILE A 221 -14.69 11.02 4.66
C ILE A 221 -13.31 10.58 4.18
N LEU A 222 -12.42 10.29 5.13
CA LEU A 222 -11.04 9.87 4.85
C LEU A 222 -11.00 8.53 4.10
N LYS A 223 -10.14 8.44 3.09
CA LYS A 223 -9.91 7.25 2.27
C LYS A 223 -8.44 7.13 1.83
N PRO A 224 -7.88 5.91 1.64
CA PRO A 224 -8.46 4.61 2.02
C PRO A 224 -8.69 4.50 3.52
N ASP A 225 -9.58 3.61 3.96
CA ASP A 225 -9.94 3.49 5.38
C ASP A 225 -8.81 2.81 6.20
N ILE A 226 -8.03 1.93 5.57
CA ILE A 226 -6.98 1.11 6.21
C ILE A 226 -6.00 0.54 5.18
N ILE A 227 -4.82 0.06 5.59
CA ILE A 227 -3.89 -0.72 4.76
C ILE A 227 -3.77 -2.18 5.23
N GLY A 228 -3.40 -3.07 4.30
CA GLY A 228 -3.04 -4.45 4.63
C GLY A 228 -2.09 -5.07 3.61
N PRO A 229 -1.65 -6.33 3.84
CA PRO A 229 -0.66 -7.02 3.01
C PRO A 229 -1.05 -7.05 1.52
N GLY A 230 -0.31 -6.29 0.70
CA GLY A 230 -0.65 -6.08 -0.71
C GLY A 230 0.56 -5.96 -1.64
N VAL A 231 1.78 -6.19 -1.13
CA VAL A 231 3.01 -6.24 -1.92
C VAL A 231 3.62 -7.63 -1.78
N ASN A 232 3.99 -8.23 -2.90
CA ASN A 232 4.70 -9.51 -3.00
C ASN A 232 3.95 -10.66 -2.29
N ILE A 233 2.64 -10.78 -2.55
CA ILE A 233 1.75 -11.78 -1.95
C ILE A 233 1.75 -13.05 -2.80
N LEU A 234 2.08 -14.19 -2.18
CA LEU A 234 1.98 -15.52 -2.79
C LEU A 234 0.52 -16.00 -2.72
N ALA A 235 -0.08 -16.35 -3.85
CA ALA A 235 -1.44 -16.88 -3.95
C ALA A 235 -1.53 -17.97 -5.03
N ALA A 236 -2.60 -18.76 -5.03
CA ALA A 236 -2.86 -19.72 -6.10
C ALA A 236 -3.04 -19.04 -7.47
N TRP A 237 -2.63 -19.70 -8.54
CA TRP A 237 -2.71 -19.23 -9.91
C TRP A 237 -3.28 -20.30 -10.83
N GLY A 238 -3.96 -19.91 -11.90
CA GLY A 238 -4.68 -20.86 -12.77
C GLY A 238 -3.77 -21.77 -13.61
N GLU A 239 -2.56 -21.29 -13.91
CA GLU A 239 -1.54 -21.96 -14.71
C GLU A 239 -0.16 -21.84 -14.02
N PRO A 240 0.84 -22.65 -14.37
CA PRO A 240 2.23 -22.43 -13.97
C PRO A 240 2.77 -21.08 -14.48
N VAL A 241 3.55 -20.36 -13.65
CA VAL A 241 4.11 -19.04 -13.99
C VAL A 241 5.42 -19.18 -14.78
N ASP A 242 6.16 -20.25 -14.50
CA ASP A 242 7.14 -20.83 -15.43
C ASP A 242 6.74 -22.28 -15.75
N ASN A 243 7.29 -22.86 -16.81
CA ASN A 243 6.96 -24.23 -17.24
C ASN A 243 7.49 -25.35 -16.29
N ALA A 244 7.85 -25.02 -15.04
CA ALA A 244 8.40 -25.94 -14.05
C ALA A 244 7.75 -25.82 -12.65
N THR A 245 6.81 -24.89 -12.44
CA THR A 245 6.28 -24.54 -11.10
C THR A 245 4.88 -25.07 -10.79
N THR A 246 4.60 -25.16 -9.49
CA THR A 246 3.26 -25.40 -8.92
C THR A 246 2.29 -24.24 -9.23
N PRO A 247 0.96 -24.44 -9.16
CA PRO A 247 -0.07 -23.44 -9.52
C PRO A 247 -0.19 -22.29 -8.50
N PHE A 248 0.85 -21.46 -8.41
CA PHE A 248 0.97 -20.30 -7.53
C PHE A 248 1.74 -19.16 -8.22
N ASN A 249 1.45 -17.92 -7.83
CA ASN A 249 2.14 -16.72 -8.31
C ASN A 249 2.39 -15.75 -7.15
N VAL A 250 3.41 -14.89 -7.26
CA VAL A 250 3.67 -13.79 -6.33
C VAL A 250 3.33 -12.47 -7.03
N VAL A 251 2.34 -11.74 -6.53
CA VAL A 251 1.84 -10.52 -7.16
C VAL A 251 1.61 -9.38 -6.16
N SER A 252 1.58 -8.16 -6.69
CA SER A 252 1.44 -6.91 -5.93
C SER A 252 0.21 -6.11 -6.40
N GLY A 253 -0.52 -5.53 -5.46
CA GLY A 253 -1.67 -4.67 -5.73
C GLY A 253 -2.60 -4.50 -4.52
N THR A 254 -3.41 -3.44 -4.53
CA THR A 254 -4.54 -3.29 -3.59
C THR A 254 -5.61 -4.38 -3.80
N SER A 255 -5.59 -5.05 -4.95
CA SER A 255 -6.32 -6.30 -5.21
C SER A 255 -5.87 -7.49 -4.35
N MET A 256 -4.68 -7.45 -3.74
CA MET A 256 -4.15 -8.50 -2.86
C MET A 256 -4.42 -8.18 -1.38
N SER A 257 -4.48 -6.92 -0.98
CA SER A 257 -4.85 -6.53 0.39
C SER A 257 -6.36 -6.55 0.64
N CYS A 258 -7.18 -6.26 -0.36
CA CYS A 258 -8.64 -6.41 -0.32
C CYS A 258 -9.12 -7.80 0.17
N PRO A 259 -8.68 -8.95 -0.38
CA PRO A 259 -9.12 -10.27 0.08
C PRO A 259 -8.61 -10.63 1.49
N HIS A 260 -7.43 -10.15 1.92
CA HIS A 260 -6.98 -10.32 3.31
C HIS A 260 -8.00 -9.72 4.29
N LEU A 261 -8.44 -8.49 4.05
CA LEU A 261 -9.38 -7.80 4.93
C LEU A 261 -10.82 -8.25 4.75
N SER A 262 -11.16 -8.84 3.58
CA SER A 262 -12.40 -9.61 3.41
C SER A 262 -12.40 -10.86 4.32
N GLY A 263 -11.27 -11.55 4.43
CA GLY A 263 -11.09 -12.68 5.34
C GLY A 263 -11.17 -12.27 6.82
N VAL A 264 -10.54 -11.16 7.20
CA VAL A 264 -10.65 -10.60 8.57
C VAL A 264 -12.10 -10.23 8.89
N ALA A 265 -12.82 -9.56 7.99
CA ALA A 265 -14.23 -9.24 8.17
C ALA A 265 -15.11 -10.50 8.31
N ALA A 266 -14.81 -11.57 7.57
CA ALA A 266 -15.51 -12.85 7.69
C ALA A 266 -15.24 -13.54 9.04
N LEU A 267 -14.02 -13.49 9.56
CA LEU A 267 -13.68 -14.00 10.90
C LEU A 267 -14.40 -13.21 12.00
N ILE A 268 -14.40 -11.88 11.92
CA ILE A 268 -15.14 -11.01 12.86
C ILE A 268 -16.64 -11.32 12.80
N LYS A 269 -17.23 -11.47 11.60
CA LYS A 269 -18.65 -11.85 11.43
C LYS A 269 -18.95 -13.27 11.94
N SER A 270 -17.99 -14.18 11.91
CA SER A 270 -18.14 -15.52 12.49
C SER A 270 -18.11 -15.53 14.01
N ALA A 271 -17.37 -14.61 14.64
CA ALA A 271 -17.34 -14.43 16.09
C ALA A 271 -18.52 -13.57 16.60
N HIS A 272 -18.96 -12.60 15.79
CA HIS A 272 -20.06 -11.69 16.08
C HIS A 272 -21.17 -11.76 15.01
N PRO A 273 -21.98 -12.85 14.96
CA PRO A 273 -22.97 -13.06 13.90
C PRO A 273 -23.99 -11.94 13.73
N ASN A 274 -24.29 -11.19 14.79
CA ASN A 274 -25.30 -10.14 14.81
C ASN A 274 -24.77 -8.75 14.43
N TRP A 275 -23.46 -8.54 14.30
CA TRP A 275 -22.90 -7.22 13.98
C TRP A 275 -23.26 -6.76 12.56
N SER A 276 -23.54 -5.46 12.41
CA SER A 276 -23.74 -4.81 11.13
C SER A 276 -22.44 -4.77 10.30
N PRO A 277 -22.49 -4.51 8.99
CA PRO A 277 -21.31 -4.20 8.20
C PRO A 277 -20.51 -2.99 8.73
N ALA A 278 -21.18 -2.02 9.34
CA ALA A 278 -20.53 -0.84 9.92
C ALA A 278 -19.77 -1.18 11.21
N ALA A 279 -20.36 -1.96 12.12
CA ALA A 279 -19.67 -2.46 13.31
C ALA A 279 -18.43 -3.28 12.97
N ILE A 280 -18.50 -4.15 11.95
CA ILE A 280 -17.34 -4.91 11.45
C ILE A 280 -16.28 -3.97 10.85
N LYS A 281 -16.69 -2.95 10.08
CA LYS A 281 -15.79 -1.93 9.51
C LYS A 281 -15.10 -1.13 10.62
N SER A 282 -15.84 -0.76 11.66
CA SER A 282 -15.32 -0.07 12.83
C SER A 282 -14.28 -0.92 13.54
N ALA A 283 -14.59 -2.15 13.91
CA ALA A 283 -13.65 -3.03 14.60
C ALA A 283 -12.32 -3.25 13.86
N ILE A 284 -12.33 -3.18 12.53
CA ILE A 284 -11.13 -3.20 11.67
C ILE A 284 -10.36 -1.85 11.74
N PHE A 285 -11.05 -0.73 11.88
CA PHE A 285 -10.51 0.64 11.92
C PHE A 285 -10.11 1.13 13.32
N ASP A 286 -10.72 0.63 14.39
CA ASP A 286 -10.61 1.13 15.78
C ASP A 286 -9.22 0.90 16.41
N MET A 287 -8.27 0.35 15.66
CA MET A 287 -6.85 0.26 15.99
C MET A 287 -6.02 1.39 15.33
N GLY A 288 -6.70 2.35 14.71
CA GLY A 288 -6.17 3.36 13.82
C GLY A 288 -6.20 2.91 12.36
N SER A 289 -6.30 3.86 11.42
CA SER A 289 -6.29 3.65 9.97
C SER A 289 -4.94 3.19 9.38
N GLY A 290 -4.10 2.56 10.22
CA GLY A 290 -2.81 2.01 9.87
C GLY A 290 -2.94 0.59 9.31
N HIS A 291 -2.05 -0.30 9.73
CA HIS A 291 -2.05 -1.70 9.29
C HIS A 291 -3.04 -2.53 10.12
N VAL A 292 -3.81 -3.41 9.47
CA VAL A 292 -4.72 -4.34 10.14
C VAL A 292 -4.04 -5.19 11.22
N ASN A 293 -4.72 -5.41 12.35
CA ASN A 293 -4.39 -6.41 13.36
C ASN A 293 -5.65 -7.26 13.64
N PRO A 294 -5.75 -8.49 13.08
CA PRO A 294 -6.97 -9.30 13.20
C PRO A 294 -7.34 -9.67 14.63
N SER A 295 -6.36 -9.80 15.53
CA SER A 295 -6.58 -10.24 16.91
C SER A 295 -7.22 -9.14 17.77
N LYS A 296 -6.75 -7.88 17.65
CA LYS A 296 -7.40 -6.73 18.32
C LYS A 296 -8.79 -6.44 17.71
N ALA A 297 -8.93 -6.54 16.39
CA ALA A 297 -10.22 -6.34 15.70
C ALA A 297 -11.31 -7.37 16.07
N LEU A 298 -10.94 -8.49 16.71
CA LEU A 298 -11.90 -9.49 17.20
C LEU A 298 -12.63 -9.04 18.49
N ASN A 299 -12.04 -8.11 19.25
CA ASN A 299 -12.58 -7.60 20.52
C ASN A 299 -12.16 -6.12 20.73
N PRO A 300 -12.76 -5.16 20.00
CA PRO A 300 -12.38 -3.74 20.04
C PRO A 300 -12.93 -2.98 21.27
N GLY A 301 -13.83 -3.58 22.05
CA GLY A 301 -14.50 -2.94 23.19
C GLY A 301 -15.69 -2.08 22.77
N LEU A 302 -15.49 -1.06 21.92
CA LEU A 302 -16.54 -0.23 21.32
C LEU A 302 -16.50 -0.32 19.78
N VAL A 303 -17.58 0.11 19.12
CA VAL A 303 -17.67 0.26 17.66
C VAL A 303 -18.55 1.45 17.27
N TYR A 304 -18.19 2.13 16.19
CA TYR A 304 -18.98 3.16 15.51
C TYR A 304 -19.97 2.50 14.53
N ASP A 305 -21.15 2.15 15.04
CA ASP A 305 -22.22 1.54 14.25
C ASP A 305 -23.11 2.60 13.57
N ILE A 306 -23.56 2.32 12.35
CA ILE A 306 -24.40 3.20 11.51
C ILE A 306 -25.26 2.35 10.56
N GLU A 307 -26.54 2.67 10.43
CA GLU A 307 -27.47 1.87 9.62
C GLU A 307 -27.46 2.31 8.13
N PRO A 308 -27.85 1.43 7.18
CA PRO A 308 -27.82 1.75 5.76
C PRO A 308 -28.63 3.00 5.35
N ASP A 309 -29.69 3.32 6.09
CA ASP A 309 -30.55 4.47 5.82
C ASP A 309 -29.95 5.80 6.32
N ASP A 310 -29.03 5.78 7.29
CA ASP A 310 -28.32 6.98 7.78
C ASP A 310 -27.39 7.59 6.71
N TYR A 311 -26.94 6.77 5.75
CA TYR A 311 -26.20 7.27 4.58
C TYR A 311 -27.08 8.11 3.65
N ILE A 312 -28.41 7.99 3.69
CA ILE A 312 -29.30 8.73 2.77
C ILE A 312 -29.33 10.24 3.12
N PRO A 313 -29.58 10.67 4.37
CA PRO A 313 -29.38 12.07 4.79
C PRO A 313 -27.97 12.59 4.51
N TYR A 314 -26.93 11.77 4.68
CA TYR A 314 -25.56 12.15 4.38
C TYR A 314 -25.38 12.52 2.90
N LEU A 315 -25.87 11.68 1.98
CA LEU A 315 -25.82 11.93 0.54
C LEU A 315 -26.62 13.18 0.14
N CYS A 316 -27.76 13.43 0.77
CA CYS A 316 -28.55 14.65 0.56
C CYS A 316 -27.84 15.94 1.04
N GLY A 317 -26.83 15.85 1.90
CA GLY A 317 -26.11 17.00 2.46
C GLY A 317 -24.95 17.55 1.60
N LEU A 318 -24.62 16.94 0.47
CA LEU A 318 -23.39 17.23 -0.30
C LEU A 318 -23.46 18.44 -1.26
N GLY A 319 -24.41 19.35 -1.07
CA GLY A 319 -24.60 20.54 -1.92
C GLY A 319 -23.74 21.74 -1.53
N TYR A 320 -22.52 21.84 -2.06
CA TYR A 320 -21.50 22.81 -1.61
C TYR A 320 -21.63 24.23 -2.19
N SER A 321 -21.66 25.23 -1.30
CA SER A 321 -20.95 26.51 -1.46
C SER A 321 -20.81 27.20 -0.09
N ASP A 322 -19.97 28.23 0.02
CA ASP A 322 -18.77 28.11 0.87
C ASP A 322 -18.60 29.28 1.85
N LYS A 323 -17.98 28.98 3.00
CA LYS A 323 -16.98 29.85 3.65
C LYS A 323 -16.10 29.10 4.69
N GLN A 324 -15.29 28.17 4.20
CA GLN A 324 -13.99 27.74 4.73
C GLN A 324 -13.84 27.54 6.26
N VAL A 325 -14.19 26.32 6.66
CA VAL A 325 -13.75 25.50 7.81
C VAL A 325 -12.36 25.85 8.42
N ARG A 326 -12.25 25.72 9.76
CA ARG A 326 -11.06 26.04 10.57
C ARG A 326 -10.96 25.09 11.82
N SER A 327 -9.84 24.35 12.04
CA SER A 327 -9.78 22.99 12.71
C SER A 327 -8.58 22.70 13.70
N LEU A 328 -8.42 21.49 14.35
CA LEU A 328 -7.43 20.65 15.22
C LEU A 328 -5.96 20.97 15.78
N GLU A 329 -5.68 20.84 17.11
CA GLU A 329 -4.38 21.13 17.81
C GLU A 329 -3.33 20.01 17.69
N GLY A 330 -2.04 20.27 17.45
CA GLY A 330 -1.32 21.56 17.31
C GLY A 330 -0.78 21.87 15.91
N ALA A 331 -1.55 21.62 14.85
CA ALA A 331 -1.09 21.82 13.46
C ALA A 331 -1.30 23.27 12.91
N GLY A 332 -1.33 24.29 13.79
CA GLY A 332 -1.79 25.66 13.47
C GLY A 332 -3.30 25.85 13.53
N VAL A 333 -3.90 25.02 14.37
CA VAL A 333 -5.18 24.32 14.21
C VAL A 333 -5.47 23.91 15.73
N ALA A 334 -6.70 23.71 16.29
CA ALA A 334 -7.08 23.41 17.73
C ALA A 334 -8.23 22.35 17.98
N VAL A 335 -8.21 21.53 19.08
CA VAL A 335 -9.16 20.39 19.38
C VAL A 335 -9.96 20.52 20.70
N THR A 336 -11.24 20.09 20.74
CA THR A 336 -11.96 19.74 22.00
C THR A 336 -12.94 18.56 21.82
N ILE A 337 -13.26 17.84 22.90
CA ILE A 337 -14.13 16.63 22.93
C ILE A 337 -15.11 16.75 24.11
N VAL A 338 -16.42 16.52 23.89
CA VAL A 338 -17.46 16.62 24.93
C VAL A 338 -18.51 15.50 24.80
N PRO A 339 -18.78 14.71 25.86
CA PRO A 339 -18.02 14.62 27.10
C PRO A 339 -16.62 14.03 26.86
N SER A 340 -15.67 14.25 27.78
CA SER A 340 -14.32 13.66 27.73
C SER A 340 -14.20 12.31 28.48
N GLU A 341 -15.30 11.83 29.06
CA GLU A 341 -15.42 10.53 29.71
C GLU A 341 -16.80 9.95 29.33
N ILE A 342 -16.84 8.67 28.96
CA ILE A 342 -18.08 7.93 28.65
C ILE A 342 -18.15 6.71 29.55
N LYS A 343 -19.35 6.39 30.04
CA LYS A 343 -19.60 5.28 30.98
C LYS A 343 -20.70 4.39 30.43
N PHE A 344 -20.40 3.09 30.33
CA PHE A 344 -21.31 2.04 29.94
C PHE A 344 -21.55 1.12 31.14
N LYS A 345 -22.79 0.65 31.30
CA LYS A 345 -23.28 -0.23 32.38
C LYS A 345 -23.62 -1.62 31.85
N GLU A 346 -24.03 -1.70 30.59
CA GLU A 346 -24.47 -2.92 29.93
C GLU A 346 -23.99 -3.01 28.48
N VAL A 347 -23.93 -4.23 27.95
CA VAL A 347 -23.48 -4.48 26.57
C VAL A 347 -24.52 -3.94 25.58
N ASN A 348 -24.05 -3.24 24.56
CA ASN A 348 -24.85 -2.51 23.56
C ASN A 348 -25.51 -1.19 24.06
N GLU A 349 -25.19 -0.68 25.25
CA GLU A 349 -25.55 0.70 25.63
C GLU A 349 -24.88 1.68 24.64
N LYS A 350 -25.67 2.57 24.02
CA LYS A 350 -25.17 3.56 23.05
C LYS A 350 -24.88 4.90 23.73
N ALA A 351 -23.77 5.54 23.37
CA ALA A 351 -23.37 6.85 23.85
C ALA A 351 -22.95 7.76 22.69
N SER A 352 -23.13 9.08 22.88
CA SER A 352 -22.78 10.10 21.89
C SER A 352 -21.81 11.11 22.48
N TYR A 353 -20.89 11.59 21.64
CA TYR A 353 -19.97 12.67 21.97
C TYR A 353 -19.76 13.57 20.75
N SER A 354 -19.40 14.82 20.99
CA SER A 354 -19.05 15.80 19.96
C SER A 354 -17.55 16.06 19.99
N VAL A 355 -16.90 16.00 18.82
CA VAL A 355 -15.54 16.54 18.64
C VAL A 355 -15.67 17.88 17.91
N THR A 356 -15.09 18.92 18.48
CA THR A 356 -15.03 20.25 17.86
C THR A 356 -13.61 20.53 17.41
N PHE A 357 -13.51 21.04 16.18
CA PHE A 357 -12.26 21.42 15.54
C PHE A 357 -12.29 22.95 15.31
N THR A 358 -11.25 23.68 15.73
CA THR A 358 -11.19 25.17 15.75
C THR A 358 -9.80 25.66 15.31
N ARG A 359 -9.58 26.65 14.43
CA ARG A 359 -8.20 26.98 13.96
C ARG A 359 -7.41 27.93 14.88
N LEU A 360 -6.07 27.77 14.92
CA LEU A 360 -5.14 28.76 15.47
C LEU A 360 -4.46 29.55 14.35
N ASP A 361 -4.79 30.82 14.18
CA ASP A 361 -4.03 31.66 13.26
C ASP A 361 -2.60 31.92 13.80
N ASN A 362 -1.63 32.07 12.88
CA ASN A 362 -0.19 32.37 13.08
C ASN A 362 0.82 31.21 13.29
N VAL A 363 0.47 29.94 13.09
CA VAL A 363 1.50 28.88 13.00
C VAL A 363 1.98 28.70 11.55
N ALA A 364 3.30 28.72 11.35
CA ALA A 364 3.91 28.44 10.06
C ALA A 364 3.75 26.95 9.69
N ARG A 365 3.21 26.68 8.49
CA ARG A 365 2.97 25.31 8.01
C ARG A 365 4.27 24.63 7.57
N SER A 366 4.44 23.37 7.96
CA SER A 366 5.50 22.48 7.47
C SER A 366 5.04 21.55 6.33
N SER A 367 3.73 21.41 6.12
CA SER A 367 3.12 20.57 5.09
C SER A 367 1.66 20.96 4.82
N ASP A 368 1.10 20.42 3.73
CA ASP A 368 -0.28 20.66 3.29
C ASP A 368 -1.34 19.76 3.94
N VAL A 369 -0.92 18.78 4.76
CA VAL A 369 -1.84 17.87 5.46
C VAL A 369 -1.44 17.72 6.93
N GLY A 370 -2.30 18.15 7.85
CA GLY A 370 -2.18 17.84 9.27
C GLY A 370 -2.72 16.44 9.58
N GLN A 371 -2.10 15.72 10.52
CA GLN A 371 -2.52 14.38 10.95
C GLN A 371 -2.48 14.26 12.49
N GLY A 372 -3.37 13.43 13.04
CA GLY A 372 -3.48 13.12 14.46
C GLY A 372 -4.49 11.99 14.71
N SER A 373 -4.89 11.80 15.96
CA SER A 373 -5.81 10.73 16.36
C SER A 373 -6.56 11.06 17.64
N LEU A 374 -7.84 10.69 17.70
CA LEU A 374 -8.58 10.53 18.95
C LEU A 374 -8.35 9.11 19.47
N VAL A 375 -8.18 8.95 20.78
CA VAL A 375 -8.08 7.64 21.45
C VAL A 375 -9.00 7.61 22.65
N TRP A 376 -9.91 6.63 22.70
CA TRP A 376 -10.62 6.23 23.91
C TRP A 376 -9.93 5.02 24.52
N SER A 377 -9.45 5.14 25.76
CA SER A 377 -8.85 4.02 26.52
C SER A 377 -9.73 3.62 27.70
N SER A 378 -9.92 2.32 27.95
CA SER A 378 -10.68 1.87 29.12
C SER A 378 -9.95 2.19 30.43
N LEU A 379 -10.69 2.61 31.46
CA LEU A 379 -10.12 2.89 32.79
C LEU A 379 -9.75 1.60 33.56
N ALA A 380 -10.37 0.48 33.22
CA ALA A 380 -10.04 -0.86 33.71
C ALA A 380 -9.32 -1.68 32.63
N ALA A 381 -8.51 -2.65 33.05
CA ALA A 381 -7.96 -3.68 32.17
C ALA A 381 -9.06 -4.66 31.71
N VAL A 382 -8.79 -5.37 30.61
CA VAL A 382 -9.67 -6.43 30.10
C VAL A 382 -9.64 -7.62 31.08
N ALA A 383 -10.77 -8.31 31.26
CA ALA A 383 -10.91 -9.38 32.27
C ALA A 383 -10.04 -10.64 32.04
N ASP A 384 -9.19 -10.65 31.00
CA ASP A 384 -8.35 -11.77 30.56
C ASP A 384 -6.88 -11.33 30.30
N GLY A 385 -6.45 -10.17 30.84
CA GLY A 385 -5.08 -9.66 30.70
C GLY A 385 -4.84 -8.31 31.39
N ASP A 386 -3.60 -7.81 31.32
CA ASP A 386 -3.21 -6.47 31.83
C ASP A 386 -3.39 -5.37 30.76
N ASP A 387 -3.79 -5.76 29.54
CA ASP A 387 -4.13 -4.87 28.44
C ASP A 387 -5.44 -4.10 28.71
N ARG A 388 -5.57 -2.94 28.05
CA ARG A 388 -6.79 -2.11 28.06
C ARG A 388 -7.41 -2.06 26.67
N TYR A 389 -8.73 -1.84 26.62
CA TYR A 389 -9.38 -1.51 25.36
C TYR A 389 -8.90 -0.12 24.89
N GLU A 390 -8.58 -0.02 23.61
CA GLU A 390 -8.15 1.22 22.95
C GLU A 390 -8.91 1.34 21.63
N VAL A 391 -9.68 2.41 21.48
CA VAL A 391 -10.48 2.72 20.30
C VAL A 391 -9.92 4.00 19.69
N VAL A 392 -9.21 3.85 18.57
CA VAL A 392 -8.35 4.84 17.93
C VAL A 392 -8.98 5.29 16.62
N SER A 393 -9.37 6.56 16.54
CA SER A 393 -9.88 7.19 15.32
C SER A 393 -8.85 8.14 14.73
N THR A 394 -8.33 7.83 13.53
CA THR A 394 -7.43 8.73 12.79
C THR A 394 -8.16 10.01 12.39
N ILE A 395 -7.48 11.14 12.52
CA ILE A 395 -7.96 12.45 12.08
C ILE A 395 -6.93 13.06 11.14
N ALA A 396 -7.36 13.55 9.98
CA ALA A 396 -6.51 14.25 9.03
C ALA A 396 -7.20 15.52 8.51
N VAL A 397 -6.42 16.57 8.30
CA VAL A 397 -6.86 17.87 7.78
C VAL A 397 -6.07 18.18 6.53
N ASN A 398 -6.71 18.09 5.37
CA ASN A 398 -6.16 18.66 4.15
C ASN A 398 -6.31 20.20 4.20
N PHE A 399 -5.26 20.92 3.82
CA PHE A 399 -5.21 22.38 3.84
C PHE A 399 -5.30 23.06 2.47
N VAL A 400 -5.53 22.26 1.42
CA VAL A 400 -5.69 22.62 0.01
C VAL A 400 -7.15 22.52 -0.38
#